data_AF-A0AAU7TAH0-F1
#
_entry.id   AF-A0AAU7TAH0-F1
#
_cell.length_a   1.000
_cell.length_b   1.000
_cell.length_c   1.000
_cell.angle_alpha   90.00
_cell.angle_beta   90.00
_cell.angle_gamma   90.00
#
_symmetry.space_group_name_H-M   'P 1'
#
loop_
_entity.id
_entity.type
_entity.pdbx_description
1 polymer ?
#
loop_
_entity_poly.entity_id
_entity_poly.type
_entity_poly.pdbx_seq_one_letter_code
_entity_poly.pdbx_strand_id
1 'polypeptide(L)'
;MRTMLRYGGLLAAGVLTTGLLTTGTATAEQRGTTAPCRISVGSVTAGGDHRMQTFTATAPVTKVTDKIVAKDVFADGQTRMSAAVRYGLGEGSELHTGQVVLGSVLYDFSYRTPAGGGTVSQKVLTRVGPGWSNYRSLDRSSYGPRTTEWSLTNDGAELERRTVKTDAGGRVYRHMDGWASNFRGVKGLAMISQTSTYVTFLMTHTTGRLYTARLPVVSGHIIQPEVKRVRLSTWQVFETLVAAPCGQGTVVLGIDRDTGNGYLYSLGHANGLSTSIKGLGKAPGTFTDPAYFSWTHFNDPPLSGE
;
A
#
# COMPACT_ATOMS: atom_id res chain seq x y z
N MET A 1 10.04 62.74 -29.13
CA MET A 1 10.64 62.78 -30.49
C MET A 1 10.55 61.37 -31.05
N ARG A 2 9.91 61.03 -32.17
CA ARG A 2 9.34 61.73 -33.33
C ARG A 2 8.19 60.85 -33.90
N THR A 3 7.03 61.45 -34.15
CA THR A 3 6.05 61.26 -35.28
C THR A 3 5.75 59.85 -35.84
N MET A 4 4.52 59.30 -35.77
CA MET A 4 3.22 59.65 -36.41
C MET A 4 3.02 59.25 -37.89
N LEU A 5 1.95 58.44 -38.11
CA LEU A 5 1.01 58.36 -39.26
C LEU A 5 1.55 57.83 -40.62
N ARG A 6 0.83 57.07 -41.47
CA ARG A 6 -0.58 57.19 -41.90
C ARG A 6 -1.00 56.07 -42.90
N TYR A 7 -2.33 55.90 -43.06
CA TYR A 7 -3.12 55.31 -44.18
C TYR A 7 -3.03 53.80 -44.46
N GLY A 8 -4.08 53.08 -44.88
CA GLY A 8 -5.44 53.44 -45.26
C GLY A 8 -6.28 52.15 -45.46
N GLY A 9 -7.60 52.26 -45.31
CA GLY A 9 -8.52 51.11 -45.38
C GLY A 9 -8.89 50.66 -46.80
N LEU A 10 -9.51 49.49 -46.89
CA LEU A 10 -10.45 49.10 -47.95
C LEU A 10 -11.31 47.91 -47.48
N LEU A 11 -12.60 48.00 -47.80
CA LEU A 11 -13.69 47.05 -47.55
C LEU A 11 -13.72 45.93 -48.61
N ALA A 12 -14.33 44.80 -48.25
CA ALA A 12 -15.09 43.80 -49.06
C ALA A 12 -14.68 42.37 -48.67
N ALA A 13 -15.49 41.32 -48.70
CA ALA A 13 -16.94 41.07 -48.77
C ALA A 13 -17.08 39.55 -48.46
N GLY A 14 -18.28 39.09 -48.10
CA GLY A 14 -18.52 37.81 -47.41
C GLY A 14 -18.28 36.51 -48.20
N VAL A 15 -18.32 35.39 -47.46
CA VAL A 15 -19.12 34.19 -47.81
C VAL A 15 -19.59 33.56 -46.48
N LEU A 16 -20.90 33.54 -46.23
CA LEU A 16 -21.52 32.67 -45.24
C LEU A 16 -21.76 31.31 -45.91
N THR A 17 -21.08 30.26 -45.47
CA THR A 17 -21.43 28.88 -45.83
C THR A 17 -22.35 28.30 -44.75
N THR A 18 -23.61 28.12 -45.12
CA THR A 18 -24.62 27.36 -44.36
C THR A 18 -24.31 25.86 -44.48
N GLY A 19 -23.66 25.30 -43.44
CA GLY A 19 -23.49 23.85 -43.30
C GLY A 19 -24.75 23.20 -42.72
N LEU A 20 -25.33 22.25 -43.47
CA LEU A 20 -26.44 21.40 -43.02
C LEU A 20 -26.02 20.61 -41.76
N LEU A 21 -26.77 20.79 -40.67
CA LEU A 21 -26.69 19.95 -39.48
C LEU A 21 -27.38 18.60 -39.77
N THR A 22 -26.59 17.59 -40.11
CA THR A 22 -27.04 16.19 -40.01
C THR A 22 -27.09 15.82 -38.53
N THR A 23 -28.28 15.48 -38.04
CA THR A 23 -28.48 14.95 -36.68
C THR A 23 -27.89 13.54 -36.61
N GLY A 24 -26.58 13.46 -36.39
CA GLY A 24 -25.93 12.23 -35.98
C GLY A 24 -26.36 11.88 -34.56
N THR A 25 -27.08 10.77 -34.40
CA THR A 25 -27.27 10.13 -33.11
C THR A 25 -25.89 9.76 -32.56
N ALA A 26 -25.37 10.56 -31.63
CA ALA A 26 -24.18 10.25 -30.87
C ALA A 26 -24.45 8.94 -30.11
N THR A 27 -23.89 7.84 -30.62
CA THR A 27 -23.78 6.60 -29.88
C THR A 27 -22.86 6.91 -28.70
N ALA A 28 -23.41 6.90 -27.48
CA ALA A 28 -22.59 6.95 -26.29
C ALA A 28 -21.65 5.75 -26.33
N GLU A 29 -20.38 6.02 -26.59
CA GLU A 29 -19.31 5.03 -26.51
C GLU A 29 -19.36 4.47 -25.10
N GLN A 30 -19.78 3.20 -24.96
CA GLN A 30 -19.71 2.49 -23.69
C GLN A 30 -18.26 2.56 -23.25
N ARG A 31 -17.98 3.39 -22.24
CA ARG A 31 -16.72 3.32 -21.50
C ARG A 31 -16.56 1.86 -21.11
N GLY A 32 -15.53 1.22 -21.66
CA GLY A 32 -15.20 -0.16 -21.34
C GLY A 32 -15.22 -0.32 -19.83
N THR A 33 -15.91 -1.36 -19.35
CA THR A 33 -16.00 -1.68 -17.93
C THR A 33 -14.58 -1.79 -17.40
N THR A 34 -14.16 -0.84 -16.56
CA THR A 34 -12.85 -0.90 -15.92
C THR A 34 -12.77 -2.22 -15.17
N ALA A 35 -11.74 -3.02 -15.45
CA ALA A 35 -11.56 -4.31 -14.80
C ALA A 35 -11.60 -4.12 -13.27
N PRO A 36 -12.29 -5.00 -12.53
CA PRO A 36 -12.42 -4.85 -11.08
C PRO A 36 -11.03 -4.91 -10.45
N CYS A 37 -10.79 -4.02 -9.48
CA CYS A 37 -9.53 -3.97 -8.74
C CYS A 37 -9.24 -5.31 -8.05
N ARG A 38 -7.96 -5.60 -7.84
CA ARG A 38 -7.51 -6.79 -7.14
C ARG A 38 -6.61 -6.41 -5.98
N ILE A 39 -6.63 -7.24 -4.95
CA ILE A 39 -5.67 -7.20 -3.86
C ILE A 39 -5.00 -8.58 -3.76
N SER A 40 -3.67 -8.60 -3.76
CA SER A 40 -2.89 -9.80 -3.49
C SER A 40 -2.36 -9.73 -2.06
N VAL A 41 -3.02 -10.46 -1.18
CA VAL A 41 -2.68 -10.54 0.23
C VAL A 41 -1.70 -11.68 0.43
N GLY A 42 -0.55 -11.36 1.00
CA GLY A 42 0.42 -12.34 1.42
C GLY A 42 0.30 -12.63 2.90
N SER A 43 0.71 -13.83 3.29
CA SER A 43 0.90 -14.18 4.68
C SER A 43 2.12 -15.05 4.88
N VAL A 44 2.66 -14.99 6.10
CA VAL A 44 3.62 -15.97 6.58
C VAL A 44 2.87 -16.96 7.46
N THR A 45 2.76 -18.21 7.04
CA THR A 45 2.04 -19.25 7.78
C THR A 45 2.75 -19.59 9.09
N ALA A 46 2.08 -20.33 9.97
CA ALA A 46 2.71 -20.83 11.20
C ALA A 46 3.95 -21.71 10.93
N GLY A 47 3.98 -22.43 9.80
CA GLY A 47 5.13 -23.21 9.31
C GLY A 47 6.15 -22.38 8.51
N GLY A 48 6.05 -21.05 8.54
CA GLY A 48 7.02 -20.18 7.86
C GLY A 48 6.94 -20.15 6.34
N ASP A 49 5.85 -20.65 5.75
CA ASP A 49 5.60 -20.54 4.31
C ASP A 49 5.15 -19.14 3.93
N HIS A 50 5.43 -18.72 2.70
CA HIS A 50 4.76 -17.58 2.07
C HIS A 50 3.55 -18.06 1.27
N ARG A 51 2.37 -17.58 1.66
CA ARG A 51 1.10 -17.80 0.95
C ARG A 51 0.71 -16.54 0.18
N MET A 52 -0.02 -16.73 -0.91
CA MET A 52 -0.67 -15.67 -1.66
C MET A 52 -2.15 -15.98 -1.80
N GLN A 53 -2.98 -15.03 -1.40
CA GLN A 53 -4.41 -15.02 -1.65
C GLN A 53 -4.78 -13.76 -2.41
N THR A 54 -5.28 -13.90 -3.62
CA THR A 54 -5.71 -12.76 -4.43
C THR A 54 -7.23 -12.69 -4.47
N PHE A 55 -7.77 -11.51 -4.20
CA PHE A 55 -9.19 -11.23 -4.22
C PHE A 55 -9.52 -10.18 -5.27
N THR A 56 -10.62 -10.40 -5.99
CA THR A 56 -11.22 -9.39 -6.87
C THR A 56 -12.24 -8.60 -6.06
N ALA A 57 -12.17 -7.27 -6.16
CA ALA A 57 -12.98 -6.29 -5.43
C ALA A 57 -14.40 -6.15 -6.00
N THR A 58 -15.11 -7.27 -6.08
CA THR A 58 -16.54 -7.36 -6.44
C THR A 58 -17.40 -7.47 -5.18
N ALA A 59 -18.71 -7.29 -5.33
CA ALA A 59 -19.69 -7.61 -4.29
C ALA A 59 -20.67 -8.66 -4.87
N PRO A 60 -20.59 -9.94 -4.46
CA PRO A 60 -19.72 -10.50 -3.42
C PRO A 60 -18.24 -10.58 -3.81
N VAL A 61 -17.35 -10.65 -2.81
CA VAL A 61 -15.90 -10.77 -3.00
C VAL A 61 -15.55 -12.13 -3.59
N THR A 62 -14.72 -12.15 -4.64
CA THR A 62 -14.26 -13.39 -5.28
C THR A 62 -12.78 -13.64 -4.99
N LYS A 63 -12.44 -14.82 -4.46
CA LYS A 63 -11.05 -15.27 -4.35
C LYS A 63 -10.62 -15.88 -5.68
N VAL A 64 -9.58 -15.33 -6.30
CA VAL A 64 -9.09 -15.77 -7.62
C VAL A 64 -7.84 -16.64 -7.53
N THR A 65 -7.04 -16.45 -6.48
CA THR A 65 -5.83 -17.23 -6.23
C THR A 65 -5.75 -17.58 -4.76
N ASP A 66 -5.32 -18.81 -4.47
CA ASP A 66 -4.95 -19.25 -3.13
C ASP A 66 -3.85 -20.31 -3.26
N LYS A 67 -2.61 -19.97 -2.93
CA LYS A 67 -1.48 -20.87 -3.10
C LYS A 67 -0.34 -20.59 -2.13
N ILE A 68 0.44 -21.62 -1.84
CA ILE A 68 1.77 -21.47 -1.24
C ILE A 68 2.74 -21.07 -2.36
N VAL A 69 3.32 -19.88 -2.26
CA VAL A 69 4.29 -19.34 -3.21
C VAL A 69 5.66 -19.93 -2.94
N ALA A 70 6.03 -20.02 -1.66
CA ALA A 70 7.33 -20.49 -1.23
C ALA A 70 7.18 -21.22 0.10
N LYS A 71 7.77 -22.43 0.19
CA LYS A 71 7.76 -23.23 1.41
C LYS A 71 8.97 -22.95 2.30
N ASP A 72 8.80 -23.08 3.60
CA ASP A 72 9.88 -23.04 4.60
C ASP A 72 10.79 -21.80 4.47
N VAL A 73 10.17 -20.65 4.17
CA VAL A 73 10.88 -19.37 4.02
C VAL A 73 11.45 -18.93 5.36
N PHE A 74 10.76 -19.20 6.46
CA PHE A 74 11.26 -18.94 7.81
C PHE A 74 11.07 -20.17 8.70
N ALA A 75 11.75 -20.19 9.84
CA ALA A 75 11.50 -21.24 10.83
C ALA A 75 10.11 -21.10 11.45
N ASP A 76 9.50 -22.23 11.76
CA ASP A 76 8.16 -22.33 12.33
C ASP A 76 7.98 -21.46 13.56
N GLY A 77 6.85 -20.77 13.63
CA GLY A 77 6.44 -19.96 14.78
C GLY A 77 7.29 -18.72 15.06
N GLN A 78 8.31 -18.42 14.26
CA GLN A 78 9.21 -17.28 14.52
C GLN A 78 8.67 -15.95 14.02
N THR A 79 7.86 -15.96 12.96
CA THR A 79 7.45 -14.73 12.27
C THR A 79 6.41 -13.95 13.07
N ARG A 80 6.69 -12.67 13.30
CA ARG A 80 5.80 -11.77 14.04
C ARG A 80 5.13 -10.71 13.18
N MET A 81 5.86 -10.17 12.21
CA MET A 81 5.35 -9.19 11.25
C MET A 81 6.23 -9.18 10.00
N SER A 82 5.66 -8.75 8.88
CA SER A 82 6.34 -8.59 7.61
C SER A 82 5.91 -7.28 6.97
N ALA A 83 6.85 -6.60 6.32
CA ALA A 83 6.51 -5.52 5.39
C ALA A 83 5.87 -6.12 4.13
N ALA A 84 5.38 -5.24 3.25
CA ALA A 84 5.04 -5.60 1.87
C ALA A 84 6.19 -6.35 1.21
N VAL A 85 5.87 -7.43 0.49
CA VAL A 85 6.86 -8.23 -0.21
C VAL A 85 6.81 -7.89 -1.68
N ARG A 86 7.95 -7.43 -2.19
CA ARG A 86 8.10 -7.11 -3.60
C ARG A 86 8.55 -8.34 -4.37
N TYR A 87 7.93 -8.57 -5.52
CA TYR A 87 8.26 -9.71 -6.37
C TYR A 87 8.25 -9.35 -7.85
N GLY A 88 8.90 -10.16 -8.67
CA GLY A 88 8.80 -10.07 -10.12
C GLY A 88 9.88 -10.84 -10.84
N LEU A 89 9.83 -10.78 -12.18
CA LEU A 89 10.70 -11.58 -13.04
C LEU A 89 12.19 -11.23 -12.84
N GLY A 90 12.99 -12.27 -12.66
CA GLY A 90 14.42 -12.28 -12.96
C GLY A 90 14.74 -13.37 -13.98
N GLU A 91 16.01 -13.70 -14.18
CA GLU A 91 16.44 -14.75 -15.11
C GLU A 91 15.78 -16.12 -14.74
N GLY A 92 14.76 -16.51 -15.50
CA GLY A 92 14.06 -17.80 -15.37
C GLY A 92 13.28 -18.05 -14.07
N SER A 93 13.18 -17.07 -13.17
CA SER A 93 12.61 -17.21 -11.82
C SER A 93 12.01 -15.90 -11.31
N GLU A 94 11.12 -15.96 -10.31
CA GLU A 94 10.60 -14.79 -9.62
C GLU A 94 11.45 -14.49 -8.39
N LEU A 95 12.06 -13.30 -8.36
CA LEU A 95 12.77 -12.79 -7.18
C LEU A 95 11.75 -12.19 -6.22
N HIS A 96 11.86 -12.54 -4.95
CA HIS A 96 11.04 -12.02 -3.86
C HIS A 96 11.95 -11.32 -2.85
N THR A 97 11.56 -10.15 -2.39
CA THR A 97 12.34 -9.35 -1.43
C THR A 97 11.42 -8.64 -0.44
N GLY A 98 11.87 -8.53 0.81
CA GLY A 98 11.09 -7.85 1.84
C GLY A 98 11.82 -7.79 3.16
N GLN A 99 11.09 -7.35 4.19
CA GLN A 99 11.55 -7.27 5.57
C GLN A 99 10.65 -8.14 6.42
N VAL A 100 11.24 -8.88 7.35
CA VAL A 100 10.51 -9.70 8.29
C VAL A 100 11.08 -9.49 9.69
N VAL A 101 10.21 -9.51 10.69
CA VAL A 101 10.62 -9.63 12.08
C VAL A 101 10.40 -11.05 12.55
N LEU A 102 11.51 -11.71 12.89
CA LEU A 102 11.54 -13.04 13.48
C LEU A 102 11.86 -12.88 14.97
N GLY A 103 10.94 -13.28 15.83
CA GLY A 103 11.00 -12.99 17.27
C GLY A 103 11.08 -11.49 17.54
N SER A 104 12.26 -11.00 17.93
CA SER A 104 12.54 -9.59 18.26
C SER A 104 13.58 -8.94 17.34
N VAL A 105 13.92 -9.57 16.22
CA VAL A 105 15.00 -9.17 15.32
C VAL A 105 14.45 -8.93 13.91
N LEU A 106 14.83 -7.80 13.31
CA LEU A 106 14.54 -7.51 11.91
C LEU A 106 15.57 -8.16 11.00
N TYR A 107 15.06 -8.71 9.89
CA TYR A 107 15.84 -9.23 8.79
C TYR A 107 15.38 -8.62 7.48
N ASP A 108 16.34 -8.34 6.60
CA ASP A 108 16.08 -8.31 5.16
C ASP A 108 16.08 -9.74 4.65
N PHE A 109 15.16 -10.07 3.76
CA PHE A 109 15.18 -11.35 3.08
C PHE A 109 15.09 -11.16 1.58
N SER A 110 15.69 -12.11 0.87
CA SER A 110 15.41 -12.37 -0.53
C SER A 110 15.38 -13.86 -0.80
N TYR A 111 14.62 -14.27 -1.80
CA TYR A 111 14.64 -15.64 -2.30
C TYR A 111 14.08 -15.69 -3.71
N ARG A 112 14.26 -16.82 -4.39
CA ARG A 112 13.69 -17.07 -5.71
C ARG A 112 12.77 -18.28 -5.71
N THR A 113 11.77 -18.24 -6.58
CA THR A 113 10.92 -19.39 -6.92
C THR A 113 10.80 -19.50 -8.44
N PRO A 114 10.36 -20.66 -8.98
CA PRO A 114 9.79 -20.70 -10.32
C PRO A 114 8.65 -19.69 -10.47
N ALA A 115 8.36 -19.30 -11.71
CA ALA A 115 7.23 -18.42 -12.00
C ALA A 115 5.93 -19.06 -11.51
N GLY A 116 5.18 -18.34 -10.68
CA GLY A 116 3.96 -18.84 -10.07
C GLY A 116 4.15 -19.57 -8.75
N GLY A 117 5.38 -19.68 -8.23
CA GLY A 117 5.71 -20.29 -6.95
C GLY A 117 6.33 -21.69 -7.07
N GLY A 118 6.83 -22.21 -5.96
CA GLY A 118 7.44 -23.54 -5.88
C GLY A 118 8.60 -23.60 -4.89
N THR A 119 9.56 -24.49 -5.17
CA THR A 119 10.74 -24.68 -4.33
C THR A 119 11.58 -23.40 -4.25
N VAL A 120 11.90 -23.01 -3.02
CA VAL A 120 12.75 -21.86 -2.75
C VAL A 120 14.19 -22.14 -3.16
N SER A 121 14.82 -21.17 -3.82
CA SER A 121 16.24 -21.17 -4.14
C SER A 121 16.86 -19.81 -3.81
N GLN A 122 18.19 -19.75 -3.70
CA GLN A 122 18.94 -18.51 -3.45
C GLN A 122 18.38 -17.68 -2.27
N LYS A 123 17.94 -18.37 -1.21
CA LYS A 123 17.42 -17.74 0.01
C LYS A 123 18.55 -17.04 0.73
N VAL A 124 18.40 -15.74 0.94
CA VAL A 124 19.29 -14.90 1.74
C VAL A 124 18.46 -14.28 2.86
N LEU A 125 18.97 -14.40 4.09
CA LEU A 125 18.38 -13.79 5.27
C LEU A 125 19.45 -12.97 5.98
N THR A 126 19.41 -11.66 5.80
CA THR A 126 20.41 -10.73 6.31
C THR A 126 19.90 -10.10 7.60
N ARG A 127 20.59 -10.37 8.70
CA ARG A 127 20.27 -9.79 10.01
C ARG A 127 20.50 -8.29 10.00
N VAL A 128 19.48 -7.52 10.33
CA VAL A 128 19.56 -6.07 10.45
C VAL A 128 19.89 -5.67 11.89
N GLY A 129 19.11 -6.15 12.85
CA GLY A 129 19.32 -5.81 14.25
C GLY A 129 18.16 -6.17 15.18
N PRO A 130 18.42 -6.16 16.50
CA PRO A 130 17.42 -6.44 17.53
C PRO A 130 16.51 -5.23 17.81
N GLY A 131 15.64 -5.33 18.82
CA GLY A 131 14.82 -4.21 19.33
C GLY A 131 13.41 -4.15 18.74
N TRP A 132 13.03 -5.13 17.93
CA TRP A 132 11.75 -5.13 17.21
C TRP A 132 10.59 -5.70 18.02
N SER A 133 10.84 -6.11 19.27
CA SER A 133 9.79 -6.54 20.19
C SER A 133 8.76 -5.44 20.48
N ASN A 134 9.15 -4.18 20.33
CA ASN A 134 8.37 -3.00 20.72
C ASN A 134 7.39 -2.50 19.64
N TYR A 135 7.34 -3.12 18.46
CA TYR A 135 6.50 -2.65 17.33
C TYR A 135 5.46 -3.67 16.92
N ARG A 136 4.24 -3.22 16.61
CA ARG A 136 3.15 -4.10 16.13
C ARG A 136 2.97 -4.08 14.63
N SER A 137 3.56 -3.11 13.94
CA SER A 137 3.50 -2.99 12.49
C SER A 137 4.87 -2.66 11.91
N LEU A 138 5.03 -3.06 10.65
CA LEU A 138 6.17 -2.72 9.82
C LEU A 138 5.66 -2.48 8.40
N ASP A 139 5.96 -1.32 7.85
CA ASP A 139 5.67 -0.99 6.46
C ASP A 139 6.90 -0.33 5.81
N ARG A 140 7.01 -0.41 4.49
CA ARG A 140 8.15 0.11 3.74
C ARG A 140 7.67 0.92 2.55
N SER A 141 8.09 2.18 2.52
CA SER A 141 7.98 3.05 1.34
C SER A 141 9.26 3.03 0.54
N SER A 142 9.17 3.14 -0.77
CA SER A 142 10.32 3.24 -1.65
C SER A 142 10.04 4.23 -2.78
N TYR A 143 10.84 5.28 -2.85
CA TYR A 143 10.75 6.30 -3.89
C TYR A 143 12.14 6.58 -4.47
N GLY A 144 12.34 6.20 -5.73
CA GLY A 144 13.67 6.19 -6.35
C GLY A 144 14.67 5.36 -5.52
N PRO A 145 15.88 5.88 -5.20
CA PRO A 145 16.85 5.17 -4.39
C PRO A 145 16.51 5.19 -2.89
N ARG A 146 15.54 6.01 -2.46
CA ARG A 146 15.22 6.19 -1.04
C ARG A 146 14.28 5.11 -0.58
N THR A 147 14.68 4.42 0.48
CA THR A 147 13.84 3.51 1.23
C THR A 147 13.63 4.04 2.64
N THR A 148 12.38 4.01 3.09
CA THR A 148 12.01 4.36 4.45
C THR A 148 11.09 3.31 5.03
N GLU A 149 11.47 2.76 6.18
CA GLU A 149 10.68 1.85 7.01
C GLU A 149 9.88 2.65 8.05
N TRP A 150 8.65 2.23 8.28
CA TRP A 150 7.71 2.82 9.21
C TRP A 150 7.21 1.76 10.19
N SER A 151 7.17 2.08 11.49
CA SER A 151 6.78 1.09 12.49
C SER A 151 6.00 1.72 13.64
N LEU A 152 4.84 1.15 13.95
CA LEU A 152 3.99 1.60 15.05
C LEU A 152 4.36 0.86 16.33
N THR A 153 4.54 1.59 17.43
CA THR A 153 4.80 1.01 18.75
C THR A 153 3.66 0.10 19.21
N ASN A 154 3.96 -0.84 20.11
CA ASN A 154 3.00 -1.79 20.65
C ASN A 154 1.84 -1.15 21.39
N ASP A 155 1.96 0.06 21.93
CA ASP A 155 0.85 0.79 22.55
C ASP A 155 0.09 1.68 21.55
N GLY A 156 0.54 1.67 20.30
CA GLY A 156 0.04 2.50 19.22
C GLY A 156 0.38 3.98 19.36
N ALA A 157 1.21 4.41 20.33
CA ALA A 157 1.41 5.83 20.59
C ALA A 157 2.29 6.56 19.56
N GLU A 158 3.29 5.87 19.00
CA GLU A 158 4.29 6.48 18.14
C GLU A 158 4.48 5.69 16.84
N LEU A 159 4.57 6.42 15.73
CA LEU A 159 4.95 5.90 14.43
C LEU A 159 6.37 6.38 14.12
N GLU A 160 7.32 5.46 14.12
CA GLU A 160 8.73 5.75 13.91
C GLU A 160 9.15 5.56 12.47
N ARG A 161 10.09 6.40 12.02
CA ARG A 161 10.69 6.42 10.69
C ARG A 161 12.16 6.01 10.77
N ARG A 162 12.53 5.04 9.93
CA ARG A 162 13.91 4.60 9.72
C ARG A 162 14.27 4.69 8.24
N THR A 163 15.22 5.54 7.89
CA THR A 163 15.77 5.51 6.53
C THR A 163 16.81 4.39 6.43
N VAL A 164 16.71 3.59 5.37
CA VAL A 164 17.71 2.56 5.09
C VAL A 164 18.95 3.25 4.52
N LYS A 165 20.08 3.00 5.17
CA LYS A 165 21.39 3.58 4.84
C LYS A 165 22.41 2.48 4.68
N THR A 166 23.49 2.79 3.97
CA THR A 166 24.66 1.91 3.84
C THR A 166 25.84 2.67 4.41
N ASP A 167 26.58 2.05 5.34
CA ASP A 167 27.81 2.64 5.87
C ASP A 167 28.97 2.52 4.87
N ALA A 168 30.12 3.15 5.18
CA ALA A 168 31.28 3.14 4.30
C ALA A 168 31.83 1.73 4.01
N GLY A 169 31.53 0.76 4.87
CA GLY A 169 31.91 -0.65 4.70
C GLY A 169 30.90 -1.45 3.87
N GLY A 170 29.87 -0.82 3.31
CA GLY A 170 28.85 -1.50 2.51
C GLY A 170 27.76 -2.18 3.34
N ARG A 171 27.75 -2.03 4.67
CA ARG A 171 26.75 -2.66 5.53
C ARG A 171 25.48 -1.80 5.58
N VAL A 172 24.36 -2.45 5.29
CA VAL A 172 23.02 -1.83 5.37
C VAL A 172 22.55 -1.74 6.82
N TYR A 173 22.08 -0.58 7.25
CA TYR A 173 21.53 -0.34 8.59
C TYR A 173 20.32 0.59 8.56
N ARG A 174 19.61 0.65 9.69
CA ARG A 174 18.37 1.40 9.86
C ARG A 174 18.65 2.65 10.66
N HIS A 175 18.75 3.77 9.97
CA HIS A 175 18.97 5.05 10.61
C HIS A 175 17.62 5.61 11.08
N MET A 176 17.36 5.53 12.39
CA MET A 176 16.19 6.16 12.98
C MET A 176 16.33 7.68 12.87
N ASP A 177 15.46 8.30 12.08
CA ASP A 177 15.58 9.72 11.73
C ASP A 177 14.27 10.49 11.83
N GLY A 178 13.21 9.86 12.33
CA GLY A 178 12.07 10.62 12.80
C GLY A 178 11.01 9.80 13.51
N TRP A 179 10.08 10.49 14.17
CA TRP A 179 8.91 9.90 14.79
C TRP A 179 7.73 10.87 14.74
N ALA A 180 6.52 10.33 14.72
CA ALA A 180 5.27 11.05 14.92
C ALA A 180 4.52 10.44 16.11
N SER A 181 4.05 11.29 17.02
CA SER A 181 3.33 10.88 18.23
C SER A 181 1.82 11.15 18.10
N ASN A 182 1.06 10.93 19.17
CA ASN A 182 -0.40 11.12 19.26
C ASN A 182 -1.26 10.08 18.52
N PHE A 183 -0.74 8.87 18.32
CA PHE A 183 -1.49 7.76 17.73
C PHE A 183 -2.09 6.78 18.75
N ARG A 184 -1.95 7.05 20.06
CA ARG A 184 -2.31 6.13 21.14
C ARG A 184 -3.69 5.51 20.89
N GLY A 185 -3.76 4.18 20.86
CA GLY A 185 -4.98 3.44 20.58
C GLY A 185 -5.15 3.00 19.12
N VAL A 186 -4.23 3.31 18.21
CA VAL A 186 -4.17 2.70 16.87
C VAL A 186 -3.83 1.21 16.99
N LYS A 187 -4.59 0.36 16.28
CA LYS A 187 -4.42 -1.10 16.27
C LYS A 187 -3.86 -1.61 14.95
N GLY A 188 -4.51 -1.27 13.84
CA GLY A 188 -4.11 -1.65 12.49
C GLY A 188 -3.58 -0.46 11.70
N LEU A 189 -2.64 -0.73 10.79
CA LEU A 189 -1.97 0.24 9.94
C LEU A 189 -1.78 -0.37 8.54
N ALA A 190 -2.10 0.37 7.49
CA ALA A 190 -1.69 0.03 6.12
C ALA A 190 -1.37 1.29 5.32
N MET A 191 -0.27 1.29 4.57
CA MET A 191 0.03 2.37 3.62
C MET A 191 -0.99 2.38 2.49
N ILE A 192 -1.51 3.56 2.16
CA ILE A 192 -2.48 3.78 1.07
C ILE A 192 -2.00 4.79 0.05
N SER A 193 -0.99 5.60 0.35
CA SER A 193 -0.36 6.53 -0.60
C SER A 193 1.14 6.65 -0.31
N GLN A 194 1.96 6.75 -1.36
CA GLN A 194 3.37 7.09 -1.22
C GLN A 194 3.83 7.99 -2.37
N THR A 195 4.58 9.04 -2.04
CA THR A 195 5.13 10.00 -2.98
C THR A 195 6.59 10.34 -2.64
N SER A 196 7.19 11.25 -3.42
CA SER A 196 8.51 11.79 -3.11
C SER A 196 8.56 12.54 -1.77
N THR A 197 7.43 13.11 -1.33
CA THR A 197 7.37 14.06 -0.20
C THR A 197 6.55 13.57 0.99
N TYR A 198 5.67 12.59 0.82
CA TYR A 198 4.88 12.04 1.93
C TYR A 198 4.51 10.57 1.73
N VAL A 199 4.11 9.94 2.82
CA VAL A 199 3.33 8.69 2.83
C VAL A 199 2.01 8.94 3.53
N THR A 200 0.98 8.19 3.17
CA THR A 200 -0.29 8.21 3.88
C THR A 200 -0.64 6.82 4.34
N PHE A 201 -0.96 6.70 5.62
CA PHE A 201 -1.45 5.47 6.23
C PHE A 201 -2.94 5.56 6.51
N LEU A 202 -3.63 4.43 6.35
CA LEU A 202 -4.94 4.17 6.91
C LEU A 202 -4.77 3.48 8.27
N MET A 203 -5.50 3.94 9.29
CA MET A 203 -5.34 3.50 10.68
C MET A 203 -6.69 3.16 11.32
N THR A 204 -6.80 1.97 11.92
CA THR A 204 -7.93 1.63 12.80
C THR A 204 -7.62 2.00 14.24
N HIS A 205 -8.63 2.46 14.96
CA HIS A 205 -8.51 2.86 16.36
C HIS A 205 -9.39 1.97 17.26
N THR A 206 -8.92 1.71 18.49
CA THR A 206 -9.64 0.96 19.54
C THR A 206 -11.09 1.40 19.75
N THR A 207 -11.39 2.69 19.56
CA THR A 207 -12.73 3.27 19.70
C THR A 207 -13.62 3.13 18.44
N GLY A 208 -13.18 2.39 17.43
CA GLY A 208 -13.94 2.14 16.20
C GLY A 208 -13.72 3.12 15.07
N ARG A 209 -12.91 4.16 15.28
CA ARG A 209 -12.66 5.20 14.28
C ARG A 209 -11.66 4.73 13.24
N LEU A 210 -11.78 5.28 12.04
CA LEU A 210 -10.84 5.10 10.93
C LEU A 210 -10.24 6.46 10.60
N TYR A 211 -8.92 6.52 10.46
CA TYR A 211 -8.18 7.74 10.17
C TYR A 211 -7.25 7.55 8.98
N THR A 212 -6.92 8.65 8.30
CA THR A 212 -5.67 8.74 7.55
C THR A 212 -4.66 9.59 8.32
N ALA A 213 -3.38 9.25 8.18
CA ALA A 213 -2.27 10.06 8.64
C ALA A 213 -1.29 10.23 7.48
N ARG A 214 -1.16 11.46 6.98
CA ARG A 214 -0.17 11.85 5.97
C ARG A 214 1.08 12.34 6.68
N LEU A 215 2.21 11.68 6.45
CA LEU A 215 3.49 11.96 7.09
C LEU A 215 4.51 12.43 6.04
N PRO A 216 5.13 13.60 6.24
CA PRO A 216 6.28 14.00 5.45
C PRO A 216 7.40 12.96 5.53
N VAL A 217 7.93 12.57 4.37
CA VAL A 217 9.03 11.61 4.29
C VAL A 217 10.41 12.28 4.40
N VAL A 218 10.48 13.58 4.09
CA VAL A 218 11.64 14.43 4.29
C VAL A 218 11.23 15.49 5.31
N SER A 219 11.60 15.28 6.56
CA SER A 219 11.36 16.20 7.67
C SER A 219 12.44 15.98 8.73
N GLY A 220 12.53 16.91 9.69
CA GLY A 220 13.36 16.72 10.88
C GLY A 220 12.92 15.53 11.73
N HIS A 221 13.57 15.37 12.87
CA HIS A 221 13.33 14.24 13.78
C HIS A 221 11.89 14.16 14.30
N ILE A 222 11.23 15.30 14.50
CA ILE A 222 9.80 15.34 14.85
C ILE A 222 8.99 15.49 13.56
N ILE A 223 8.18 14.49 13.27
CA ILE A 223 7.29 14.46 12.12
C ILE A 223 5.91 14.95 12.57
N GLN A 224 5.40 16.00 11.94
CA GLN A 224 4.05 16.51 12.18
C GLN A 224 3.09 15.87 11.16
N PRO A 225 2.24 14.91 11.56
CA PRO A 225 1.31 14.26 10.64
C PRO A 225 0.08 15.15 10.39
N GLU A 226 -0.40 15.15 9.14
CA GLU A 226 -1.75 15.64 8.82
C GLU A 226 -2.73 14.48 9.00
N VAL A 227 -3.55 14.54 10.06
CA VAL A 227 -4.48 13.46 10.43
C VAL A 227 -5.91 13.85 10.05
N LYS A 228 -6.59 13.00 9.28
CA LYS A 228 -8.00 13.16 8.92
C LYS A 228 -8.82 12.00 9.44
N ARG A 229 -9.99 12.31 10.01
CA ARG A 229 -11.00 11.30 10.36
C ARG A 229 -11.76 10.88 9.12
N VAL A 230 -11.79 9.58 8.84
CA VAL A 230 -12.44 8.97 7.68
C VAL A 230 -13.79 8.35 8.07
N ARG A 231 -13.85 7.67 9.21
CA ARG A 231 -15.09 7.12 9.81
C ARG A 231 -15.11 7.30 11.32
N LEU A 232 -16.32 7.42 11.86
CA LEU A 232 -16.57 7.69 13.28
C LEU A 232 -16.63 6.42 14.14
N SER A 233 -16.97 5.27 13.55
CA SER A 233 -17.16 3.99 14.24
C SER A 233 -17.09 2.81 13.26
N THR A 234 -17.21 1.59 13.81
CA THR A 234 -17.29 0.26 13.15
C THR A 234 -16.00 -0.40 12.70
N TRP A 235 -14.84 0.25 12.86
CA TRP A 235 -13.54 -0.29 12.42
C TRP A 235 -12.70 -0.92 13.54
N GLN A 236 -13.20 -1.00 14.79
CA GLN A 236 -12.42 -1.46 15.95
C GLN A 236 -12.01 -2.94 15.89
N VAL A 237 -12.76 -3.72 15.10
CA VAL A 237 -12.60 -5.17 14.96
C VAL A 237 -11.43 -5.57 14.07
N PHE A 238 -10.80 -4.62 13.37
CA PHE A 238 -9.69 -4.93 12.47
C PHE A 238 -8.34 -4.56 13.09
N GLU A 239 -7.56 -5.56 13.46
CA GLU A 239 -6.19 -5.43 13.96
C GLU A 239 -5.17 -5.40 12.82
N THR A 240 -5.52 -5.92 11.65
CA THR A 240 -4.63 -5.99 10.49
C THR A 240 -5.31 -5.42 9.26
N LEU A 241 -4.60 -4.55 8.55
CA LEU A 241 -5.03 -3.96 7.30
C LEU A 241 -4.02 -4.34 6.21
N VAL A 242 -4.51 -4.68 5.02
CA VAL A 242 -3.68 -4.80 3.81
C VAL A 242 -4.33 -3.96 2.71
N ALA A 243 -3.54 -3.19 1.99
CA ALA A 243 -4.02 -2.27 0.96
C ALA A 243 -3.37 -2.55 -0.39
N ALA A 244 -4.12 -2.27 -1.46
CA ALA A 244 -3.63 -2.29 -2.83
C ALA A 244 -4.25 -1.13 -3.65
N PRO A 245 -3.56 -0.64 -4.69
CA PRO A 245 -4.07 0.43 -5.52
C PRO A 245 -5.34 0.00 -6.27
N CYS A 246 -6.26 0.94 -6.46
CA CYS A 246 -7.52 0.70 -7.19
C CYS A 246 -7.94 1.96 -7.95
N GLY A 247 -7.40 2.17 -9.15
CA GLY A 247 -7.59 3.40 -9.90
C GLY A 247 -7.08 4.62 -9.11
N GLN A 248 -7.96 5.58 -8.82
CA GLN A 248 -7.67 6.76 -7.98
C GLN A 248 -7.94 6.52 -6.48
N GLY A 249 -8.24 5.29 -6.09
CA GLY A 249 -8.55 4.91 -4.72
C GLY A 249 -7.74 3.71 -4.25
N THR A 250 -8.26 3.02 -3.25
CA THR A 250 -7.59 1.90 -2.60
C THR A 250 -8.59 0.79 -2.32
N VAL A 251 -8.20 -0.46 -2.55
CA VAL A 251 -8.90 -1.61 -2.00
C VAL A 251 -8.20 -2.03 -0.70
N VAL A 252 -8.97 -2.24 0.35
CA VAL A 252 -8.45 -2.58 1.68
C VAL A 252 -9.10 -3.86 2.16
N LEU A 253 -8.28 -4.82 2.60
CA LEU A 253 -8.72 -5.95 3.40
C LEU A 253 -8.52 -5.61 4.88
N GLY A 254 -9.61 -5.58 5.64
CA GLY A 254 -9.56 -5.57 7.10
C GLY A 254 -9.68 -6.99 7.64
N ILE A 255 -8.73 -7.39 8.49
CA ILE A 255 -8.69 -8.72 9.11
C ILE A 255 -8.96 -8.56 10.60
N ASP A 256 -9.99 -9.24 11.06
CA ASP A 256 -10.32 -9.47 12.46
C ASP A 256 -9.52 -10.68 12.93
N ARG A 257 -8.54 -10.43 13.80
CA ARG A 257 -7.62 -11.46 14.32
C ARG A 257 -8.28 -12.36 15.35
N ASP A 258 -9.33 -11.89 16.03
CA ASP A 258 -10.04 -12.67 17.05
C ASP A 258 -10.90 -13.75 16.40
N THR A 259 -11.51 -13.43 15.25
CA THR A 259 -12.39 -14.38 14.54
C THR A 259 -11.75 -15.02 13.31
N GLY A 260 -10.59 -14.52 12.87
CA GLY A 260 -9.92 -14.95 11.64
C GLY A 260 -10.70 -14.58 10.37
N ASN A 261 -11.61 -13.61 10.44
CA ASN A 261 -12.42 -13.18 9.31
C ASN A 261 -11.80 -11.98 8.59
N GLY A 262 -11.85 -11.98 7.26
CA GLY A 262 -11.45 -10.85 6.43
C GLY A 262 -12.64 -10.19 5.74
N TYR A 263 -12.63 -8.86 5.63
CA TYR A 263 -13.66 -8.08 4.93
C TYR A 263 -13.02 -7.09 3.98
N LEU A 264 -13.53 -7.04 2.74
CA LEU A 264 -12.97 -6.21 1.70
C LEU A 264 -13.77 -4.91 1.54
N TYR A 265 -13.04 -3.81 1.35
CA TYR A 265 -13.60 -2.48 1.19
C TYR A 265 -12.98 -1.79 -0.02
N SER A 266 -13.80 -1.07 -0.78
CA SER A 266 -13.32 -0.08 -1.75
C SER A 266 -13.35 1.29 -1.10
N LEU A 267 -12.21 1.97 -1.09
CA LEU A 267 -12.05 3.33 -0.61
C LEU A 267 -11.79 4.23 -1.82
N GLY A 268 -12.51 5.35 -1.89
CA GLY A 268 -12.16 6.45 -2.81
C GLY A 268 -10.92 7.20 -2.32
N HIS A 269 -10.57 8.27 -3.03
CA HIS A 269 -9.55 9.21 -2.58
C HIS A 269 -9.87 9.72 -1.17
N ALA A 270 -8.93 9.56 -0.23
CA ALA A 270 -9.16 9.89 1.16
C ALA A 270 -9.17 11.41 1.38
N ASN A 271 -10.30 11.95 1.82
CA ASN A 271 -10.52 13.38 2.05
C ASN A 271 -11.31 13.64 3.33
N GLY A 272 -11.02 12.86 4.38
CA GLY A 272 -11.72 12.93 5.67
C GLY A 272 -13.08 12.24 5.64
N LEU A 273 -14.09 12.83 6.28
CA LEU A 273 -15.41 12.18 6.43
C LEU A 273 -16.12 11.99 5.07
N SER A 274 -15.77 12.78 4.07
CA SER A 274 -16.27 12.69 2.69
C SER A 274 -15.69 11.50 1.90
N THR A 275 -14.76 10.75 2.49
CA THR A 275 -14.15 9.60 1.80
C THR A 275 -15.22 8.56 1.52
N SER A 276 -15.38 8.19 0.25
CA SER A 276 -16.25 7.10 -0.14
C SER A 276 -15.68 5.78 0.37
N ILE A 277 -16.51 5.00 1.09
CA ILE A 277 -16.14 3.67 1.56
C ILE A 277 -17.32 2.75 1.26
N LYS A 278 -17.05 1.75 0.43
CA LYS A 278 -18.01 0.71 0.07
C LYS A 278 -17.54 -0.62 0.63
N GLY A 279 -18.31 -1.20 1.55
CA GLY A 279 -18.13 -2.59 1.96
C GLY A 279 -18.47 -3.53 0.81
N LEU A 280 -17.58 -4.46 0.51
CA LEU A 280 -17.73 -5.45 -0.56
C LEU A 280 -18.15 -6.83 -0.02
N GLY A 281 -18.04 -7.01 1.30
CA GLY A 281 -18.44 -8.22 2.02
C GLY A 281 -17.25 -9.00 2.57
N LYS A 282 -17.56 -10.16 3.14
CA LYS A 282 -16.57 -11.08 3.70
C LYS A 282 -15.73 -11.69 2.58
N ALA A 283 -14.40 -11.66 2.73
CA ALA A 283 -13.48 -12.32 1.82
C ALA A 283 -13.51 -13.85 2.07
N PRO A 284 -13.60 -14.70 1.02
CA PRO A 284 -13.60 -16.14 1.21
C PRO A 284 -12.29 -16.68 1.79
N GLY A 285 -12.33 -17.26 2.98
CA GLY A 285 -11.17 -17.88 3.63
C GLY A 285 -11.10 -17.57 5.12
N THR A 286 -9.99 -17.98 5.72
CA THR A 286 -9.66 -17.76 7.14
C THR A 286 -8.29 -17.11 7.21
N PHE A 287 -8.15 -16.14 8.10
CA PHE A 287 -6.99 -15.26 8.21
C PHE A 287 -6.33 -15.36 9.60
N THR A 288 -5.76 -16.53 9.91
CA THR A 288 -5.16 -16.86 11.22
C THR A 288 -3.63 -16.95 11.21
N ASP A 289 -2.98 -16.61 10.10
CA ASP A 289 -1.52 -16.67 9.97
C ASP A 289 -0.86 -15.57 10.83
N PRO A 290 0.34 -15.81 11.39
CA PRO A 290 1.04 -14.83 12.24
C PRO A 290 1.18 -13.42 11.63
N ALA A 291 1.54 -13.33 10.35
CA ALA A 291 1.77 -12.06 9.67
C ALA A 291 1.05 -12.01 8.32
N TYR A 292 0.52 -10.83 7.98
CA TYR A 292 -0.07 -10.51 6.69
C TYR A 292 0.62 -9.28 6.09
N PHE A 293 0.70 -9.25 4.77
CA PHE A 293 1.37 -8.18 4.01
C PHE A 293 0.74 -8.04 2.62
N SER A 294 1.10 -7.00 1.88
CA SER A 294 0.77 -6.88 0.46
C SER A 294 1.84 -7.51 -0.42
N TRP A 295 1.41 -8.29 -1.40
CA TRP A 295 2.24 -8.64 -2.54
C TRP A 295 2.24 -7.49 -3.53
N THR A 296 3.43 -6.96 -3.84
CA THR A 296 3.59 -5.85 -4.79
C THR A 296 4.53 -6.27 -5.90
N HIS A 297 4.07 -6.30 -7.14
CA HIS A 297 4.95 -6.60 -8.25
C HIS A 297 5.95 -5.45 -8.46
N PHE A 298 7.17 -5.72 -8.92
CA PHE A 298 8.21 -4.69 -9.10
C PHE A 298 7.76 -3.57 -10.06
N ASN A 299 6.89 -3.89 -10.99
CA ASN A 299 6.33 -2.97 -11.99
C ASN A 299 4.97 -2.39 -11.61
N ASP A 300 4.42 -2.73 -10.43
CA ASP A 300 3.16 -2.12 -10.00
C ASP A 300 3.36 -0.62 -9.74
N PRO A 301 2.37 0.22 -10.09
CA PRO A 301 2.43 1.62 -9.74
C PRO A 301 2.46 1.79 -8.21
N PRO A 302 3.09 2.86 -7.70
CA PRO A 302 3.00 3.21 -6.29
C PRO A 302 1.53 3.40 -5.85
N LEU A 303 1.29 3.18 -4.56
CA LEU A 303 0.01 3.48 -3.92
C LEU A 303 -0.34 4.98 -4.04
N SER A 304 -1.59 5.29 -4.36
CA SER A 304 -2.07 6.67 -4.62
C SER A 304 -3.50 6.91 -4.10
N GLY A 305 -3.80 6.48 -2.87
CA GLY A 305 -5.13 6.52 -2.25
C GLY A 305 -5.52 7.82 -1.54
N GLU A 306 -4.61 8.79 -1.47
CA GLU A 306 -4.79 10.14 -0.91
C GLU A 306 -3.91 11.13 -1.66
#